data_AF-A0A6M3JZS6-F1
#
_entry.id   AF-A0A6M3JZS6-F1
#
_cell.length_a   1.000
_cell.length_b   1.000
_cell.length_c   1.000
_cell.angle_alpha   90.00
_cell.angle_beta   90.00
_cell.angle_gamma   90.00
#
_symmetry.space_group_name_H-M   'P 1'
#
loop_
_entity.id
_entity.type
_entity.pdbx_description
1 polymer ?
#
loop_
_entity_poly.entity_id
_entity_poly.type
_entity_poly.pdbx_seq_one_letter_code
_entity_poly.pdbx_strand_id
1 'polypeptide(L)'
;MKFRIGFVSNSSSASFILDKKYLTEEDINKIKNFCEKECDDGWIVSEDVNFLNCTTTMDNGHLFFWIKDNLNIPLKALVDYSGD
;
A
#
# COMPACT_ATOMS: atom_id res chain seq x y z
N MET A 1 2.93 -0.55 18.08
CA MET A 1 1.77 -0.58 17.18
C MET A 1 1.18 -1.98 17.24
N LYS A 2 -0.06 -2.14 17.73
CA LYS A 2 -0.71 -3.45 17.91
C LYS A 2 -1.72 -3.64 16.78
N PHE A 3 -1.50 -4.62 15.91
CA PHE A 3 -2.48 -5.07 14.92
C PHE A 3 -3.73 -5.59 15.65
N ARG A 4 -4.91 -5.05 15.33
CA ARG A 4 -6.20 -5.61 15.72
C ARG A 4 -6.98 -5.90 14.46
N ILE A 5 -7.36 -7.16 14.27
CA ILE A 5 -8.29 -7.59 13.23
C ILE A 5 -9.64 -7.76 13.94
N GLY A 6 -10.48 -6.73 13.87
CA GLY A 6 -11.83 -6.74 14.43
C GLY A 6 -12.75 -5.97 13.50
N PHE A 7 -13.86 -6.58 13.11
CA PHE A 7 -14.92 -6.03 12.25
C PHE A 7 -15.20 -4.54 12.53
N VAL A 8 -15.01 -3.66 11.53
CA VAL A 8 -15.27 -2.21 11.63
C VAL A 8 -16.39 -1.81 10.67
N SER A 9 -17.18 -0.82 11.07
CA SER A 9 -18.43 -0.41 10.44
C SER A 9 -18.15 0.53 9.26
N ASN A 10 -18.30 -0.01 8.04
CA ASN A 10 -18.54 0.65 6.74
C ASN A 10 -17.89 2.03 6.43
N SER A 11 -16.74 2.34 7.02
CA SER A 11 -15.91 3.53 6.71
C SER A 11 -14.42 3.27 6.91
N SER A 12 -13.96 2.03 6.75
CA SER A 12 -12.54 1.72 6.93
C SER A 12 -11.76 2.12 5.68
N SER A 13 -10.98 3.18 5.80
CA SER A 13 -9.91 3.52 4.87
C SER A 13 -8.60 2.92 5.36
N ALA A 14 -7.76 2.49 4.43
CA ALA A 14 -6.39 2.10 4.73
C ALA A 14 -5.42 2.93 3.90
N SER A 15 -4.28 3.27 4.49
CA SER A 15 -3.19 3.88 3.76
C SER A 15 -1.84 3.46 4.29
N PHE A 16 -0.85 3.47 3.40
CA PHE A 16 0.53 3.22 3.77
C PHE A 16 1.48 3.98 2.86
N ILE A 17 2.68 4.23 3.37
CA ILE A 17 3.71 5.01 2.69
C ILE A 17 4.97 4.17 2.55
N LEU A 18 5.48 4.10 1.33
CA LEU A 18 6.76 3.47 1.02
C LEU A 18 7.83 4.51 0.69
N ASP A 19 9.01 4.37 1.28
CA ASP A 19 10.18 5.18 0.95
C ASP A 19 10.82 4.70 -0.35
N LYS A 20 10.86 5.59 -1.34
CA LYS A 20 11.37 5.30 -2.68
C LYS A 20 12.85 4.96 -2.69
N LYS A 21 13.63 5.31 -1.65
CA LYS A 21 15.04 4.92 -1.59
C LYS A 21 15.26 3.41 -1.52
N TYR A 22 14.22 2.65 -1.20
CA TYR A 22 14.24 1.19 -1.18
C TYR A 22 13.43 0.55 -2.31
N LEU A 23 12.90 1.36 -3.23
CA LEU A 23 12.14 0.92 -4.38
C LEU A 23 12.95 1.16 -5.64
N THR A 24 12.97 0.20 -6.55
CA THR A 24 13.43 0.44 -7.91
C THR A 24 12.32 1.08 -8.73
N GLU A 25 12.67 1.75 -9.84
CA GLU A 25 11.65 2.23 -10.79
C GLU A 25 10.77 1.08 -11.32
N GLU A 26 11.35 -0.11 -11.46
CA GLU A 26 10.60 -1.31 -11.83
C GLU A 26 9.56 -1.69 -10.77
N ASP A 27 9.91 -1.64 -9.48
CA ASP A 27 8.96 -1.91 -8.39
C ASP A 27 7.82 -0.91 -8.37
N ILE A 28 8.13 0.39 -8.53
CA ILE A 28 7.12 1.45 -8.59
C ILE A 28 6.16 1.20 -9.76
N ASN A 29 6.71 0.86 -10.94
CA ASN A 29 5.90 0.57 -12.12
C ASN A 29 5.04 -0.69 -11.94
N LYS A 30 5.56 -1.73 -11.27
CA LYS A 30 4.79 -2.93 -10.93
C LYS A 30 3.62 -2.61 -10.01
N ILE A 31 3.84 -1.80 -8.98
CA ILE A 31 2.80 -1.37 -8.03
C ILE A 31 1.71 -0.58 -8.76
N LYS A 32 2.09 0.42 -9.57
CA LYS A 32 1.14 1.23 -10.33
C LYS A 32 0.34 0.39 -11.32
N ASN A 33 1.01 -0.48 -12.08
CA ASN A 33 0.35 -1.36 -13.04
C ASN A 33 -0.61 -2.34 -12.36
N PHE A 34 -0.24 -2.88 -11.20
CA PHE A 34 -1.13 -3.73 -10.42
C PHE A 34 -2.36 -2.94 -9.95
N CYS A 35 -2.16 -1.73 -9.44
CA CYS A 35 -3.26 -0.87 -9.02
C CYS A 35 -4.19 -0.50 -10.19
N GLU A 36 -3.67 -0.19 -11.37
CA GLU A 36 -4.48 0.17 -12.54
C GLU A 36 -5.28 -1.01 -13.11
N LYS A 37 -4.79 -2.24 -12.98
CA LYS A 37 -5.39 -3.43 -13.61
C LYS A 37 -6.24 -4.27 -12.67
N GLU A 38 -5.80 -4.38 -11.42
CA GLU A 38 -6.31 -5.37 -10.45
C GLU A 38 -6.97 -4.71 -9.23
N CYS A 39 -6.78 -3.40 -9.00
CA CYS A 39 -7.52 -2.71 -7.94
C CYS A 39 -8.89 -2.25 -8.43
N ASP A 40 -9.78 -3.22 -8.67
CA ASP A 40 -11.23 -3.00 -8.54
C ASP A 40 -11.59 -2.57 -7.09
N ASP A 41 -10.61 -2.73 -6.20
CA ASP A 41 -10.59 -2.45 -4.78
C ASP A 41 -10.40 -0.96 -4.39
N GLY A 42 -10.35 -0.05 -5.36
CA GLY A 42 -10.30 1.40 -5.09
C GLY A 42 -9.01 1.91 -4.43
N TRP A 43 -7.91 1.15 -4.52
CA TRP A 43 -6.60 1.69 -4.17
C TRP A 43 -6.17 2.79 -5.14
N ILE A 44 -5.59 3.83 -4.58
CA ILE A 44 -5.01 4.97 -5.28
C ILE A 44 -3.55 5.02 -4.88
N VAL A 45 -2.67 5.01 -5.88
CA VAL A 45 -1.22 5.13 -5.69
C VAL A 45 -0.78 6.47 -6.25
N SER A 46 -0.26 7.33 -5.39
CA SER A 46 0.36 8.59 -5.76
C SER A 46 1.85 8.59 -5.41
N GLU A 47 2.64 9.29 -6.22
CA GLU A 47 4.08 9.33 -6.07
C GLU A 47 4.54 10.77 -5.82
N ASP A 48 5.33 10.92 -4.76
CA ASP A 48 6.08 12.13 -4.47
C ASP A 48 7.57 11.95 -4.83
N VAL A 49 8.37 13.00 -4.62
CA VAL A 49 9.82 12.96 -4.86
C VAL A 49 10.48 11.79 -4.10
N ASN A 50 10.11 11.61 -2.83
CA ASN A 50 10.76 10.65 -1.92
C ASN A 50 9.88 9.45 -1.54
N PHE A 51 8.57 9.53 -1.76
CA PHE A 51 7.62 8.57 -1.20
C PHE A 51 6.61 8.08 -2.24
N LEU A 52 6.11 6.87 -2.03
CA LEU A 52 4.97 6.31 -2.73
C LEU A 52 3.84 6.18 -1.71
N ASN A 53 2.79 6.96 -1.89
CA ASN A 53 1.60 6.96 -1.03
C ASN A 53 0.56 6.04 -1.64
N CYS A 54 0.10 5.08 -0.85
CA CYS A 54 -0.93 4.13 -1.24
C CYS A 54 -2.12 4.33 -0.29
N THR A 55 -3.28 4.68 -0.83
CA THR A 55 -4.49 4.92 -0.03
C THR A 55 -5.68 4.22 -0.65
N THR A 56 -6.60 3.72 0.16
CA THR A 56 -7.88 3.16 -0.28
C THR A 56 -8.96 3.55 0.69
N THR A 57 -10.18 3.69 0.19
CA THR A 57 -11.38 3.83 1.00
C THR A 57 -11.93 2.48 1.48
N MET A 58 -11.23 1.38 1.18
CA MET A 58 -11.57 0.02 1.59
C MET A 58 -10.42 -0.63 2.35
N ASP A 59 -10.55 -0.84 3.65
CA ASP A 59 -9.53 -1.55 4.43
C ASP A 59 -9.55 -3.06 4.18
N ASN A 60 -8.94 -3.46 3.05
CA ASN A 60 -8.79 -4.86 2.67
C ASN A 60 -7.33 -5.33 2.70
N GLY A 61 -6.37 -4.41 2.86
CA GLY A 61 -4.94 -4.69 2.87
C GLY A 61 -4.38 -5.33 1.59
N HIS A 62 -5.18 -5.44 0.52
CA HIS A 62 -4.84 -6.25 -0.66
C HIS A 62 -3.55 -5.81 -1.33
N LEU A 63 -3.41 -4.51 -1.59
CA LEU A 63 -2.20 -3.96 -2.19
C LEU A 63 -0.97 -4.19 -1.30
N PHE A 64 -1.11 -4.03 0.02
CA PHE A 64 -0.01 -4.23 0.96
C PHE A 64 0.47 -5.69 0.96
N PHE A 65 -0.45 -6.65 1.03
CA PHE A 65 -0.10 -8.08 0.99
C PHE A 65 0.51 -8.45 -0.35
N TRP A 66 -0.05 -7.97 -1.46
CA TRP A 66 0.52 -8.21 -2.78
C TRP A 66 1.96 -7.70 -2.89
N ILE A 67 2.23 -6.47 -2.43
CA ILE A 67 3.57 -5.89 -2.39
C ILE A 67 4.51 -6.77 -1.58
N LYS A 68 4.11 -7.17 -0.37
CA LYS A 68 4.95 -7.97 0.52
C LYS A 68 5.26 -9.37 -0.04
N ASP A 69 4.30 -9.98 -0.74
CA ASP A 69 4.42 -11.34 -1.23
C ASP A 69 5.10 -11.43 -2.61
N ASN A 70 4.97 -10.38 -3.44
CA ASN A 70 5.47 -10.37 -4.82
C ASN A 70 6.71 -9.50 -5.01
N LEU A 71 6.92 -8.51 -4.14
CA LEU A 71 8.07 -7.61 -4.21
C LEU A 71 8.96 -7.86 -2.99
N ASN A 72 10.25 -8.04 -3.24
CA ASN A 72 11.23 -8.31 -2.18
C ASN A 72 11.67 -7.00 -1.49
N ILE A 73 10.69 -6.15 -1.15
CA ILE A 73 10.89 -4.82 -0.57
C ILE A 73 11.12 -5.00 0.93
N PRO A 74 12.19 -4.43 1.49
CA PRO A 74 12.48 -4.60 2.90
C PRO A 74 11.46 -3.85 3.75
N LEU A 75 11.05 -4.41 4.89
CA LEU A 75 10.06 -3.79 5.81
C LEU A 75 10.40 -2.35 6.23
N LYS A 76 11.69 -2.00 6.26
CA LYS A 76 12.17 -0.63 6.50
C LYS A 76 11.74 0.41 5.46
N ALA A 77 11.22 -0.05 4.31
CA ALA A 77 10.63 0.79 3.30
C ALA A 77 9.25 1.30 3.72
N LEU A 78 8.55 0.58 4.60
CA LEU A 78 7.29 1.04 5.16
C LEU A 78 7.57 2.14 6.18
N VAL A 79 7.21 3.37 5.83
CA VAL A 79 7.39 4.56 6.66
C VAL A 79 6.19 4.73 7.59
N ASP A 80 5.00 4.47 7.07
CA ASP A 80 3.75 4.61 7.81
C ASP A 80 2.69 3.61 7.30
N TYR A 81 1.79 3.22 8.19
CA TYR A 81 0.61 2.40 7.89
C TYR A 81 -0.54 2.83 8.81
N SER A 82 -1.60 3.35 8.24
CA SER A 82 -2.84 3.68 8.95
C SER A 82 -3.97 2.85 8.36
N GLY A 83 -4.32 1.76 9.04
CA GLY A 83 -5.58 1.03 8.83
C GLY A 83 -6.36 1.10 10.14
N ASP A 84 -7.60 1.58 10.07
CA ASP A 84 -8.54 1.73 11.20
C ASP A 84 -9.40 0.48 11.42
#